data_AF-A0A8H4V4U8-F1
#
_entry.id   AF-A0A8H4V4U8-F1
#
_cell.length_a   1.000
_cell.length_b   1.000
_cell.length_c   1.000
_cell.angle_alpha   90.00
_cell.angle_beta   90.00
_cell.angle_gamma   90.00
#
_symmetry.space_group_name_H-M   'P 1'
#
loop_
_entity.id
_entity.type
_entity.pdbx_description
1 polymer ?
#
loop_
_entity_poly.entity_id
_entity_poly.type
_entity_poly.pdbx_seq_one_letter_code
_entity_poly.pdbx_strand_id
1 'polypeptide(L)'
;MVLSISSFPGLFSAATGVALHHLLFRHGEWDNSAPTIFGSYAAVFAALHVLKSTGPVVGLQDTNVYYLLVCHLLGLFGGIIIYRVSFHRLRKFSGPTLAGVTSWYINILSAKKLHNFAVVDKLHRRYGDYV
;
A
#
# COMPACT_ATOMS: atom_id res chain seq x y z
N MET A 1 14.81 -21.48 -21.67
CA MET A 1 15.02 -20.02 -21.61
C MET A 1 15.35 -19.69 -20.16
N VAL A 2 16.60 -19.38 -19.84
CA VAL A 2 17.01 -19.10 -18.45
C VAL A 2 16.60 -17.66 -18.13
N LEU A 3 15.77 -17.49 -17.10
CA LEU A 3 15.41 -16.16 -16.61
C LEU A 3 16.59 -15.60 -15.81
N SER A 4 17.09 -14.43 -16.20
CA SER A 4 18.19 -13.73 -15.55
C SER A 4 17.67 -12.47 -14.87
N ILE A 5 18.17 -12.19 -13.66
CA ILE A 5 17.85 -10.95 -12.94
C ILE A 5 18.56 -9.75 -13.58
N SER A 6 17.79 -8.68 -13.82
CA SER A 6 18.29 -7.39 -14.31
C SER A 6 19.30 -6.76 -13.35
N SER A 7 20.23 -5.95 -13.86
CA SER A 7 21.25 -5.24 -13.06
C SER A 7 20.69 -4.30 -11.99
N PHE A 8 19.43 -3.86 -12.10
CA PHE A 8 18.76 -2.97 -11.13
C PHE A 8 17.43 -3.57 -10.64
N PRO A 9 17.45 -4.67 -9.88
CA PRO A 9 16.25 -5.42 -9.54
C PRO A 9 15.30 -4.62 -8.61
N GLY A 10 15.84 -3.68 -7.82
CA GLY A 10 15.03 -2.79 -6.97
C GLY A 10 14.12 -1.83 -7.76
N LEU A 11 14.61 -1.29 -8.89
CA LEU A 11 13.82 -0.36 -9.72
C LEU A 11 12.64 -1.07 -10.40
N PHE A 12 12.89 -2.25 -10.96
CA PHE A 12 11.81 -3.08 -11.51
C PHE A 12 10.80 -3.48 -10.42
N SER A 13 11.28 -3.83 -9.23
CA SER A 13 10.41 -4.12 -8.10
C SER A 13 9.52 -2.91 -7.73
N ALA A 14 10.09 -1.71 -7.64
CA ALA A 14 9.32 -0.49 -7.41
C ALA A 14 8.31 -0.21 -8.52
N ALA A 15 8.70 -0.39 -9.79
CA ALA A 15 7.83 -0.20 -10.94
C ALA A 15 6.61 -1.15 -10.91
N THR A 16 6.78 -2.41 -10.49
CA THR A 16 5.64 -3.32 -10.32
C THR A 16 4.68 -2.83 -9.23
N GLY A 17 5.18 -2.23 -8.15
CA GLY A 17 4.34 -1.62 -7.11
C GLY A 17 3.54 -0.43 -7.64
N VAL A 18 4.17 0.45 -8.42
CA VAL A 18 3.50 1.58 -9.09
C VAL A 18 2.45 1.08 -10.08
N ALA A 19 2.77 0.07 -10.89
CA ALA A 19 1.83 -0.52 -11.83
C ALA A 19 0.62 -1.12 -11.10
N LEU A 20 0.83 -1.85 -10.00
CA LEU A 20 -0.24 -2.43 -9.20
C LEU A 20 -1.14 -1.36 -8.58
N HIS A 21 -0.57 -0.23 -8.14
CA HIS A 21 -1.36 0.92 -7.71
C HIS A 21 -2.30 1.40 -8.82
N HIS A 22 -1.78 1.70 -10.01
CA HIS A 22 -2.57 2.29 -11.09
C HIS A 22 -3.59 1.34 -11.72
N LEU A 23 -3.23 0.07 -11.88
CA LEU A 23 -4.07 -0.92 -12.56
C LEU A 23 -5.15 -1.47 -11.63
N LEU A 24 -4.78 -1.81 -10.39
CA LEU A 24 -5.64 -2.57 -9.48
C LEU A 24 -6.15 -1.70 -8.34
N PHE A 25 -5.27 -1.17 -7.49
CA PHE A 25 -5.70 -0.48 -6.26
C PHE A 25 -6.37 0.88 -6.48
N ARG A 26 -6.28 1.46 -7.68
CA ARG A 26 -7.01 2.65 -8.06
C ARG A 26 -8.50 2.38 -8.32
N HIS A 27 -8.85 1.14 -8.67
CA HIS A 27 -10.20 0.77 -9.11
C HIS A 27 -10.84 -0.17 -8.08
N GLY A 28 -12.01 0.18 -7.55
CA GLY A 28 -12.78 -0.65 -6.62
C GLY A 28 -12.58 -0.35 -5.14
N GLU A 29 -13.38 -1.03 -4.31
CA GLU A 29 -13.38 -0.91 -2.86
C GLU A 29 -12.54 -2.04 -2.24
N TRP A 30 -11.41 -1.69 -1.63
CA TRP A 30 -10.45 -2.66 -1.10
C TRP A 30 -10.55 -2.86 0.42
N ASP A 31 -11.45 -2.13 1.09
CA ASP A 31 -11.55 -2.08 2.55
C ASP A 31 -11.92 -3.44 3.17
N ASN A 32 -12.76 -4.24 2.52
CA ASN A 32 -13.14 -5.59 2.99
C ASN A 32 -12.19 -6.69 2.47
N SER A 33 -11.30 -6.36 1.53
CA SER A 33 -10.42 -7.32 0.86
C SER A 33 -9.06 -7.46 1.54
N ALA A 34 -8.85 -6.82 2.70
CA ALA A 34 -7.62 -6.86 3.47
C ALA A 34 -7.04 -8.28 3.67
N PRO A 35 -7.79 -9.28 4.19
CA PRO A 35 -7.24 -10.62 4.41
C PRO A 35 -6.81 -11.30 3.10
N THR A 36 -7.55 -11.09 2.01
CA THR A 36 -7.21 -11.62 0.69
C THR A 36 -5.93 -10.98 0.14
N ILE A 37 -5.75 -9.67 0.31
CA ILE A 37 -4.52 -8.97 -0.07
C ILE A 37 -3.34 -9.52 0.72
N PHE A 38 -3.46 -9.65 2.05
CA PHE A 38 -2.41 -10.23 2.88
C PHE A 38 -2.05 -11.66 2.46
N GLY A 39 -3.06 -12.50 2.20
CA GLY A 39 -2.87 -13.86 1.70
C GLY A 39 -2.14 -13.89 0.35
N SER A 40 -2.49 -13.00 -0.57
CA SER A 40 -1.85 -12.90 -1.89
C SER A 40 -0.37 -12.51 -1.79
N TYR A 41 -0.02 -11.54 -0.93
CA TYR A 41 1.37 -11.16 -0.68
C TYR A 41 2.15 -12.29 -0.01
N ALA A 42 1.56 -12.98 0.96
CA ALA A 42 2.19 -14.14 1.61
C ALA A 42 2.46 -15.27 0.60
N ALA A 43 1.51 -15.56 -0.29
CA ALA A 43 1.67 -16.57 -1.33
C ALA A 43 2.77 -16.20 -2.34
N VAL A 44 2.80 -14.96 -2.81
CA VAL A 44 3.86 -14.47 -3.72
C VAL A 44 5.23 -14.53 -3.04
N PHE A 45 5.31 -14.12 -1.78
CA PHE A 45 6.57 -14.15 -1.03
C PHE A 45 7.06 -15.58 -0.80
N ALA A 46 6.17 -16.50 -0.44
CA ALA A 46 6.48 -17.92 -0.32
C ALA A 46 6.95 -18.52 -1.66
N ALA A 47 6.27 -18.19 -2.76
CA ALA A 47 6.67 -18.63 -4.11
C ALA A 47 8.07 -18.11 -4.50
N LEU A 48 8.40 -16.86 -4.18
CA LEU A 48 9.73 -16.30 -4.42
C LEU A 48 10.81 -17.03 -3.61
N HIS A 49 10.51 -17.43 -2.38
CA HIS A 49 11.43 -18.25 -1.57
C HIS A 49 11.63 -19.66 -2.13
N VAL A 50 10.58 -20.29 -2.67
CA VAL A 50 10.68 -21.60 -3.34
C VAL A 50 11.46 -21.48 -4.66
N LEU A 51 11.24 -20.43 -5.45
CA LEU A 51 12.02 -20.17 -6.67
C LEU A 51 13.48 -19.89 -6.35
N LYS A 52 13.75 -19.23 -5.22
CA LYS A 52 15.11 -19.01 -4.75
C LYS A 52 15.81 -20.33 -4.39
N SER A 53 15.11 -21.27 -3.75
CA SER A 53 15.70 -22.55 -3.32
C SER A 53 15.84 -23.57 -4.45
N THR A 54 14.92 -23.57 -5.43
CA THR A 54 14.94 -24.51 -6.56
C THR A 54 15.96 -24.13 -7.64
N GLY A 55 16.45 -22.89 -7.63
CA GLY A 55 17.47 -22.38 -8.55
C GLY A 55 17.12 -22.23 -10.04
N PRO A 56 15.85 -22.24 -10.52
CA PRO A 56 15.56 -22.08 -11.95
C PRO A 56 15.86 -20.68 -12.49
N VAL A 57 16.03 -19.67 -11.61
CA VAL A 57 16.29 -18.27 -11.96
C VAL A 57 17.70 -17.89 -11.54
N VAL A 58 18.56 -17.59 -12.52
CA VAL A 58 19.96 -17.22 -12.28
C VAL A 58 20.02 -15.79 -11.73
N GLY A 59 20.72 -15.63 -10.60
CA GLY A 59 20.86 -14.36 -9.87
C GLY A 59 19.83 -14.15 -8.73
N LEU A 60 18.75 -14.94 -8.67
CA LEU A 60 17.76 -14.84 -7.58
C LEU A 60 18.29 -15.38 -6.25
N GLN A 61 19.23 -16.34 -6.31
CA GLN A 61 19.87 -16.96 -5.16
C GLN A 61 20.66 -15.94 -4.32
N ASP A 62 21.37 -15.02 -4.99
CA ASP A 62 22.16 -13.98 -4.33
C ASP A 62 21.32 -12.75 -3.96
N THR A 63 20.10 -12.65 -4.47
CA THR A 63 19.23 -11.50 -4.25
C THR A 63 18.52 -11.58 -2.90
N ASN A 64 18.48 -10.45 -2.18
CA ASN A 64 17.69 -10.31 -0.97
C ASN A 64 16.21 -10.05 -1.32
N VAL A 65 15.36 -11.06 -1.12
CA VAL A 65 13.92 -10.98 -1.43
C VAL A 65 13.22 -9.92 -0.57
N TYR A 66 13.66 -9.69 0.66
CA TYR A 66 13.11 -8.64 1.52
C TYR A 66 13.42 -7.24 0.97
N TYR A 67 14.61 -7.04 0.40
CA TYR A 67 14.95 -5.78 -0.26
C TYR A 67 14.01 -5.51 -1.45
N LEU A 68 13.72 -6.51 -2.26
CA LEU A 68 12.76 -6.38 -3.37
C LEU A 68 11.35 -6.06 -2.86
N LEU A 69 10.90 -6.72 -1.79
CA LEU A 69 9.61 -6.46 -1.18
C LEU A 69 9.52 -5.00 -0.70
N VAL A 70 10.55 -4.50 -0.02
CA VAL A 70 10.59 -3.10 0.44
C VAL A 70 10.53 -2.13 -0.74
N CYS A 71 11.31 -2.35 -1.80
CA CYS A 71 11.24 -1.51 -3.00
C CYS A 71 9.86 -1.53 -3.66
N HIS A 72 9.22 -2.70 -3.75
CA HIS A 72 7.87 -2.85 -4.28
C HIS A 72 6.83 -2.09 -3.45
N LEU A 73 6.87 -2.27 -2.12
CA LEU A 73 5.96 -1.59 -1.20
C LEU A 73 6.18 -0.08 -1.20
N LEU A 74 7.43 0.40 -1.31
CA LEU A 74 7.72 1.83 -1.44
C LEU A 74 7.12 2.42 -2.72
N GLY A 75 7.24 1.72 -3.85
CA GLY A 75 6.60 2.13 -5.11
C GLY A 75 5.07 2.16 -5.00
N LEU A 76 4.49 1.12 -4.41
CA LEU A 76 3.04 1.00 -4.22
C LEU A 76 2.50 2.11 -3.29
N PHE A 77 3.00 2.18 -2.06
CA PHE A 77 2.52 3.15 -1.07
C PHE A 77 2.87 4.58 -1.47
N GLY A 78 4.04 4.82 -2.07
CA GLY A 78 4.41 6.11 -2.62
C GLY A 78 3.40 6.58 -3.66
N GLY A 79 3.06 5.72 -4.63
CA GLY A 79 2.03 6.00 -5.63
C GLY A 79 0.66 6.30 -5.01
N ILE A 80 0.21 5.47 -4.07
CA ILE A 80 -1.06 5.65 -3.36
C ILE A 80 -1.11 6.99 -2.62
N ILE A 81 -0.06 7.32 -1.85
CA ILE A 81 -0.01 8.55 -1.05
C ILE A 81 -0.02 9.78 -1.96
N ILE A 82 0.82 9.78 -3.01
CA ILE A 82 0.88 10.90 -3.97
C ILE A 82 -0.48 11.08 -4.65
N TYR A 83 -1.12 9.99 -5.09
CA TYR A 83 -2.45 10.06 -5.69
C TYR A 83 -3.50 10.60 -4.70
N ARG A 84 -3.51 10.09 -3.47
CA ARG A 84 -4.48 10.48 -2.44
C ARG A 84 -4.34 11.94 -2.02
N VAL A 85 -3.11 12.41 -1.83
CA VAL A 85 -2.84 13.80 -1.39
C VAL A 85 -3.03 14.79 -2.52
N SER A 86 -2.54 14.49 -3.73
CA SER A 86 -2.47 15.48 -4.81
C SER A 86 -3.65 15.41 -5.78
N PHE A 87 -4.20 14.22 -6.07
CA PHE A 87 -5.13 14.03 -7.19
C PHE A 87 -6.51 13.49 -6.77
N HIS A 88 -6.73 13.20 -5.50
CA HIS A 88 -8.00 12.67 -5.05
C HIS A 88 -9.11 13.73 -5.04
N ARG A 89 -10.30 13.35 -5.51
CA ARG A 89 -11.47 14.25 -5.59
C ARG A 89 -11.88 14.82 -4.22
N LEU A 90 -11.62 14.06 -3.15
CA LEU A 90 -11.92 14.45 -1.77
C LEU A 90 -10.97 15.52 -1.19
N ARG A 91 -9.87 15.88 -1.88
CA ARG A 91 -8.97 16.96 -1.44
C ARG A 91 -9.66 18.33 -1.32
N LYS A 92 -10.83 18.49 -1.95
CA LYS A 92 -11.61 19.73 -1.91
C LYS A 92 -12.33 19.95 -0.58
N PHE A 93 -12.51 18.90 0.22
CA PHE A 93 -13.13 19.00 1.52
C PHE A 93 -12.09 19.35 2.59
N SER A 94 -12.49 20.24 3.49
CA SER A 94 -11.66 20.69 4.60
C SER A 94 -11.55 19.55 5.61
N GLY A 95 -10.35 18.98 5.79
CA GLY A 95 -10.14 17.90 6.75
C GLY A 95 -8.68 17.78 7.16
N PRO A 96 -8.37 17.07 8.25
CA PRO A 96 -6.99 16.81 8.64
C PRO A 96 -6.28 16.01 7.55
N THR A 97 -5.12 16.48 7.10
CA THR A 97 -4.36 15.89 6.00
C THR A 97 -4.06 14.41 6.20
N LEU A 98 -3.82 13.99 7.45
CA LEU A 98 -3.59 12.60 7.83
C LEU A 98 -4.82 11.70 7.65
N ALA A 99 -6.04 12.24 7.83
CA ALA A 99 -7.28 11.50 7.58
C ALA A 99 -7.49 11.24 6.07
N GLY A 100 -7.01 12.15 5.21
CA GLY A 100 -7.03 11.95 3.75
C GLY A 100 -6.04 10.88 3.26
N VAL A 101 -4.97 10.63 4.02
CA VAL A 101 -3.96 9.62 3.66
C VAL A 101 -4.35 8.23 4.18
N THR A 102 -4.82 8.13 5.42
CA THR A 102 -5.16 6.83 6.03
C THR A 102 -6.33 6.90 7.00
N SER A 103 -7.26 5.95 6.86
CA SER A 103 -8.36 5.73 7.80
C SER A 103 -7.89 5.30 9.20
N TRP A 104 -6.61 4.92 9.34
CA TRP A 104 -6.01 4.58 10.63
C TRP A 104 -5.90 5.79 11.56
N TYR A 105 -5.83 7.01 11.03
CA TYR A 105 -5.74 8.23 11.83
C TYR A 105 -6.91 8.36 12.82
N ILE A 106 -8.14 8.17 12.34
CA ILE A 106 -9.35 8.24 13.18
C ILE A 106 -9.38 7.08 14.16
N ASN A 107 -9.03 5.87 13.71
CA ASN A 107 -9.00 4.69 14.57
C ASN A 107 -7.99 4.82 15.72
N ILE A 108 -6.78 5.34 15.47
CA ILE A 108 -5.77 5.60 16.50
C ILE A 108 -6.24 6.70 17.48
N LEU A 109 -6.83 7.77 16.94
CA LEU A 109 -7.35 8.87 17.76
C LEU A 109 -8.49 8.41 18.68
N SER A 110 -9.34 7.52 18.17
CA SER A 110 -10.47 6.96 18.91
C SER A 110 -10.10 5.77 19.78
N ALA A 111 -9.02 5.04 19.50
CA ALA A 111 -8.59 3.86 20.27
C ALA A 111 -8.39 4.17 21.75
N LYS A 112 -8.03 5.41 22.11
CA LYS A 112 -7.86 5.82 23.52
C LYS A 112 -9.16 5.85 24.33
N LYS A 113 -10.33 5.98 23.69
CA LYS A 113 -11.62 6.11 24.39
C LYS A 113 -12.78 5.33 23.74
N LEU A 114 -12.56 4.62 22.63
CA LEU A 114 -13.57 3.92 21.81
C LEU A 114 -14.77 4.79 21.35
N HIS A 115 -14.71 6.11 21.56
CA HIS A 115 -15.77 7.05 21.20
C HIS A 115 -15.57 7.61 19.79
N ASN A 116 -15.60 6.74 18.77
CA ASN A 116 -15.54 7.16 17.36
C ASN A 116 -16.54 8.28 17.05
N PHE A 117 -17.77 8.16 17.56
CA PHE A 117 -18.82 9.16 17.38
C PHE A 117 -18.43 10.55 17.90
N ALA A 118 -17.78 10.63 19.07
CA ALA A 118 -17.39 11.91 19.66
C ALA A 118 -16.22 12.56 18.91
N VAL A 119 -15.34 11.75 18.30
CA VAL A 119 -14.24 12.24 17.45
C VAL A 119 -14.79 12.78 16.14
N VAL A 120 -15.72 12.07 15.51
CA VAL A 120 -16.39 12.49 14.28
C VAL A 120 -17.23 13.77 14.52
N ASP A 121 -18.00 13.84 15.61
CA ASP A 121 -18.76 15.05 15.97
C ASP A 121 -17.85 16.28 16.14
N LYS A 122 -16.69 16.11 16.79
CA LYS A 122 -15.70 17.19 16.91
C LYS A 122 -15.11 17.61 15.56
N LEU A 123 -14.90 16.69 14.64
CA LEU A 123 -14.42 17.00 13.31
C LEU A 123 -15.49 17.78 12.52
N HIS A 124 -16.76 17.36 12.56
CA HIS A 124 -17.85 18.09 11.92
C HIS A 124 -18.01 19.50 12.50
N ARG A 125 -17.92 19.67 13.82
CA ARG A 125 -17.94 21.01 14.44
C ARG A 125 -16.78 21.91 13.99
N ARG A 126 -15.63 21.33 13.63
CA ARG A 126 -14.42 22.08 13.27
C ARG A 126 -14.32 22.38 11.78
N TYR A 127 -14.79 21.48 10.93
CA TYR A 127 -14.56 21.53 9.49
C TYR A 127 -15.86 21.64 8.66
N GLY A 128 -17.02 21.50 9.31
CA GLY A 128 -18.35 21.57 8.69
C GLY A 128 -18.98 20.21 8.46
N ASP A 129 -20.11 20.19 7.77
CA ASP A 129 -20.93 18.98 7.55
C ASP A 129 -20.22 17.90 6.71
N TYR A 130 -19.15 18.25 5.99
CA TYR A 130 -18.35 17.34 5.18
C TYR A 130 -16.88 17.38 5.62
N VAL A 131 -16.35 16.26 6.12
CA VAL A 131 -14.98 16.10 6.64
C VAL A 131 -14.32 14.80 6.21
#